data_AF-A0A0N5CC38-F1
#
_entry.id   AF-A0A0N5CC38-F1
#
_cell.length_a   1.000
_cell.length_b   1.000
_cell.length_c   1.000
_cell.angle_alpha   90.00
_cell.angle_beta   90.00
_cell.angle_gamma   90.00
#
_symmetry.space_group_name_H-M   'P 1'
#
loop_
_entity.id
_entity.type
_entity.pdbx_description
1 polymer ?
#
loop_
_entity_poly.entity_id
_entity_poly.type
_entity_poly.pdbx_seq_one_letter_code
_entity_poly.pdbx_strand_id
1 'polypeptide(L)'
;MKFLILLTFLITLFNSTNQSGISHGGCHKLAVCALDKCIPTLEKLPPQEKLISILLDKTNFACILGPTCYEYCNTCDSCKYAQEQMKRIILGMELEGQCKKLEECAGTCIADGLKDPFKCVFHARCANYCLDNIDCPKCYDMVKRVFTGYCVRSNFMDHYKTKCRELFTQLSNDFVKNFNKTN
;
A
#
# COMPACT_ATOMS: atom_id res chain seq x y z
N MET A 1 49.23 10.26 53.54
CA MET A 1 49.34 11.56 52.82
C MET A 1 49.89 11.32 51.42
N LYS A 2 49.05 11.49 50.39
CA LYS A 2 49.45 11.99 49.06
C LYS A 2 48.16 12.43 48.35
N PHE A 3 48.02 13.75 48.29
CA PHE A 3 47.08 14.52 47.50
C PHE A 3 47.17 14.13 46.01
N LEU A 4 46.04 14.10 45.28
CA LEU A 4 45.80 15.08 44.22
C LEU A 4 44.34 15.00 43.71
N ILE A 5 43.70 16.17 43.74
CA ILE A 5 42.42 16.52 43.13
C ILE A 5 42.70 17.02 41.71
N LEU A 6 41.90 16.64 40.71
CA LEU A 6 41.68 17.42 39.46
C LEU A 6 40.45 16.84 38.71
N LEU A 7 39.27 17.43 38.89
CA LEU A 7 38.60 18.42 38.00
C LEU A 7 38.27 17.94 36.56
N THR A 8 36.99 17.59 36.38
CA THR A 8 36.03 18.06 35.35
C THR A 8 36.51 18.41 33.93
N PHE A 9 35.94 17.73 32.92
CA PHE A 9 35.45 18.25 31.63
C PHE A 9 34.38 17.25 31.10
N LEU A 10 33.07 17.53 31.22
CA LEU A 10 32.21 18.27 30.29
C LEU A 10 32.08 17.68 28.87
N ILE A 11 30.85 17.22 28.60
CA ILE A 11 30.05 17.55 27.40
C ILE A 11 30.25 16.70 26.13
N THR A 12 29.22 15.87 25.92
CA THR A 12 28.52 15.51 24.68
C THR A 12 29.32 15.03 23.48
N LEU A 13 28.97 13.83 23.01
CA LEU A 13 28.42 13.65 21.67
C LEU A 13 27.35 12.55 21.74
N PHE A 14 26.10 12.98 21.91
CA PHE A 14 24.93 12.25 21.44
C PHE A 14 25.11 12.05 19.94
N ASN A 15 25.62 10.90 19.52
CA ASN A 15 25.35 10.41 18.19
C ASN A 15 23.94 9.80 18.21
N SER A 16 22.95 10.68 18.16
CA SER A 16 21.63 10.35 17.65
C SER A 16 21.80 9.97 16.18
N THR A 17 22.20 8.72 15.96
CA THR A 17 21.93 8.07 14.69
C THR A 17 20.41 8.01 14.61
N ASN A 18 19.82 8.98 13.91
CA ASN A 18 18.49 8.84 13.35
C ASN A 18 18.58 7.74 12.29
N GLN A 19 18.71 6.48 12.74
CA GLN A 19 18.18 5.37 11.99
C GLN A 19 16.68 5.59 12.01
N SER A 20 16.18 6.13 10.91
CA SER A 20 14.82 5.88 10.44
C SER A 20 14.67 4.36 10.35
N GLY A 21 14.36 3.74 11.50
CA GLY A 21 13.95 2.36 11.57
C GLY A 21 12.71 2.25 10.72
N ILE A 22 12.86 1.72 9.52
CA ILE A 22 11.75 1.27 8.69
C ILE A 22 10.91 0.40 9.61
N SER A 23 9.72 0.86 9.97
CA SER A 23 8.76 0.12 10.79
C SER A 23 8.30 -1.10 9.97
N HIS A 24 9.13 -2.15 9.95
CA HIS A 24 8.85 -3.38 9.22
C HIS A 24 7.61 -4.08 9.80
N GLY A 25 7.25 -3.80 11.06
CA GLY A 25 6.10 -4.41 11.73
C GLY A 25 4.73 -3.92 11.24
N GLY A 26 4.57 -2.61 11.01
CA GLY A 26 3.25 -2.02 10.71
C GLY A 26 2.66 -2.52 9.40
N CYS A 27 3.42 -2.39 8.31
CA CYS A 27 2.96 -2.87 7.00
C CYS A 27 2.84 -4.40 6.90
N HIS A 28 3.61 -5.16 7.68
CA HIS A 28 3.44 -6.61 7.75
C HIS A 28 2.10 -6.97 8.42
N LYS A 29 1.79 -6.35 9.56
CA LYS A 29 0.50 -6.53 10.24
C LYS A 29 -0.68 -6.11 9.35
N LEU A 30 -0.53 -5.04 8.58
CA LEU A 30 -1.51 -4.64 7.58
C LEU A 30 -1.75 -5.74 6.55
N ALA A 31 -0.67 -6.29 5.97
CA ALA A 31 -0.80 -7.37 5.00
C ALA A 31 -1.53 -8.57 5.61
N VAL A 32 -1.18 -8.98 6.83
CA VAL A 32 -1.88 -10.07 7.54
C VAL A 32 -3.37 -9.76 7.71
N CYS A 33 -3.73 -8.56 8.21
CA CYS A 33 -5.13 -8.16 8.38
C CYS A 33 -5.90 -8.17 7.05
N ALA A 34 -5.33 -7.60 5.99
CA ALA A 34 -5.95 -7.56 4.68
C ALA A 34 -6.23 -8.98 4.15
N LEU A 35 -5.27 -9.89 4.29
CA LEU A 35 -5.42 -11.28 3.85
C LEU A 35 -6.46 -12.06 4.65
N ASP A 36 -6.57 -11.82 5.95
CA ASP A 36 -7.51 -12.55 6.81
C ASP A 36 -8.94 -12.02 6.73
N LYS A 37 -9.11 -10.71 6.44
CA LYS A 37 -10.39 -10.02 6.64
C LYS A 37 -10.95 -9.34 5.41
N CYS A 38 -10.10 -8.92 4.47
CA CYS A 38 -10.52 -8.03 3.39
C CYS A 38 -10.32 -8.63 2.00
N ILE A 39 -9.62 -9.75 1.87
CA ILE A 39 -9.33 -10.40 0.60
C ILE A 39 -9.81 -11.84 0.66
N PRO A 40 -10.75 -12.26 -0.19
CA PRO A 40 -11.18 -13.65 -0.23
C PRO A 40 -10.07 -14.55 -0.80
N THR A 41 -10.06 -15.80 -0.35
CA THR A 41 -9.22 -16.84 -0.96
C THR A 41 -9.73 -17.14 -2.36
N LEU A 42 -8.82 -17.23 -3.34
CA LEU A 42 -9.15 -17.71 -4.68
C LEU A 42 -9.27 -19.23 -4.67
N GLU A 43 -10.43 -19.75 -5.01
CA GLU A 43 -10.66 -21.21 -5.14
C GLU A 43 -9.81 -21.83 -6.27
N LYS A 44 -9.56 -21.05 -7.33
CA LYS A 44 -8.73 -21.43 -8.47
C LYS A 44 -7.82 -20.27 -8.86
N LEU A 45 -6.54 -20.58 -9.09
CA LEU A 45 -5.59 -19.60 -9.59
C LEU A 45 -5.89 -19.27 -11.05
N PRO A 46 -6.07 -17.99 -11.39
CA PRO A 46 -6.36 -17.57 -12.76
C PRO A 46 -5.09 -17.61 -13.63
N PRO A 47 -5.23 -17.42 -14.96
CA PRO A 47 -4.10 -17.10 -15.80
C PRO A 47 -3.34 -15.87 -15.28
N GLN A 48 -2.00 -15.89 -15.41
CA GLN A 48 -1.12 -14.88 -14.85
C GLN A 48 -1.54 -13.46 -15.29
N GLU A 49 -1.85 -13.28 -16.57
CA GLU A 49 -2.21 -12.00 -17.17
C GLU A 49 -3.51 -11.38 -16.59
N LYS A 50 -4.37 -12.19 -15.95
CA LYS A 50 -5.60 -11.71 -15.30
C LYS A 50 -5.46 -11.58 -13.79
N LEU A 51 -4.38 -12.09 -13.21
CA LEU A 51 -4.23 -12.26 -11.77
C LEU A 51 -4.38 -10.94 -11.01
N ILE A 52 -3.67 -9.89 -11.42
CA ILE A 52 -3.70 -8.62 -10.68
C ILE A 52 -5.06 -7.94 -10.78
N SER A 53 -5.70 -7.92 -11.96
CA SER A 53 -7.05 -7.37 -12.11
C SER A 53 -8.07 -8.11 -11.24
N ILE A 54 -8.03 -9.45 -11.23
CA ILE A 54 -8.91 -10.26 -10.37
C ILE A 54 -8.65 -9.97 -8.89
N LEU A 55 -7.40 -9.85 -8.47
CA LEU A 55 -7.09 -9.55 -7.07
C LEU A 55 -7.56 -8.15 -6.67
N LEU A 56 -7.39 -7.14 -7.52
CA LEU A 56 -7.91 -5.79 -7.26
C LEU A 56 -9.44 -5.79 -7.19
N ASP A 57 -10.13 -6.52 -8.08
CA ASP A 57 -11.59 -6.66 -8.09
C ASP A 57 -12.14 -7.31 -6.83
N LYS A 58 -11.45 -8.35 -6.33
CA LYS A 58 -11.85 -9.13 -5.16
C LYS A 58 -11.43 -8.51 -3.84
N THR A 59 -10.45 -7.61 -3.85
CA THR A 59 -9.97 -6.95 -2.64
C THR A 59 -10.95 -5.88 -2.19
N ASN A 60 -11.44 -6.00 -0.96
CA ASN A 60 -12.25 -4.95 -0.35
C ASN A 60 -11.35 -3.86 0.22
N PHE A 61 -11.01 -2.86 -0.58
CA PHE A 61 -10.17 -1.74 -0.16
C PHE A 61 -10.85 -0.85 0.90
N ALA A 62 -12.18 -0.77 0.94
CA ALA A 62 -12.91 -0.10 2.01
C ALA A 62 -12.69 -0.80 3.36
N CYS A 63 -12.57 -2.13 3.37
CA CYS A 63 -12.20 -2.91 4.56
C CYS A 63 -10.75 -2.66 4.98
N ILE A 64 -9.80 -2.59 4.02
CA ILE A 64 -8.38 -2.35 4.31
C ILE A 64 -8.15 -0.96 4.91
N LEU A 65 -8.73 0.07 4.28
CA LEU A 65 -8.57 1.48 4.68
C LEU A 65 -9.56 1.89 5.79
N GLY A 66 -10.55 1.06 6.06
CA GLY A 66 -11.60 1.31 7.03
C GLY A 66 -11.30 0.74 8.42
N PRO A 67 -12.30 0.73 9.31
CA PRO A 67 -12.14 0.33 10.71
C PRO A 67 -11.54 -1.06 10.93
N THR A 68 -11.76 -2.00 10.01
CA THR A 68 -11.31 -3.40 10.15
C THR A 68 -9.78 -3.54 10.24
N CYS A 69 -9.03 -2.79 9.43
CA CYS A 69 -7.57 -2.81 9.44
C CYS A 69 -6.96 -1.45 9.80
N TYR A 70 -7.75 -0.50 10.30
CA TYR A 70 -7.37 0.89 10.54
C TYR A 70 -6.07 1.04 11.34
N GLU A 71 -5.95 0.35 12.48
CA GLU A 71 -4.77 0.45 13.34
C GLU A 71 -3.50 0.02 12.59
N TYR A 72 -3.56 -1.11 11.89
CA TYR A 72 -2.43 -1.62 11.14
C TYR A 72 -2.09 -0.74 9.93
N CYS A 73 -3.11 -0.25 9.23
CA CYS A 73 -2.96 0.70 8.13
C CYS A 73 -2.28 1.98 8.60
N ASN A 74 -2.70 2.52 9.74
CA ASN A 74 -2.13 3.74 10.34
C ASN A 74 -0.66 3.58 10.77
N THR A 75 -0.18 2.35 11.02
CA THR A 75 1.23 2.07 11.32
C THR A 75 2.08 1.78 10.09
N CYS A 76 1.48 1.76 8.90
CA CYS A 76 2.15 1.56 7.62
C CYS A 76 2.06 2.84 6.79
N ASP A 77 3.15 3.59 6.65
CA ASP A 77 3.16 4.92 6.01
C ASP A 77 2.41 4.99 4.67
N SER A 78 2.61 3.97 3.82
CA SER A 78 1.96 3.84 2.52
C SER A 78 0.43 3.71 2.63
N CYS A 79 -0.06 2.95 3.61
CA CYS A 79 -1.49 2.76 3.83
C CYS A 79 -2.11 3.93 4.60
N LYS A 80 -1.42 4.42 5.64
CA LYS A 80 -1.81 5.60 6.39
C LYS A 80 -2.07 6.78 5.45
N TYR A 81 -1.16 7.01 4.50
CA TYR A 81 -1.33 8.02 3.48
C TYR A 81 -2.63 7.82 2.67
N ALA A 82 -2.84 6.61 2.13
CA ALA A 82 -4.05 6.30 1.36
C ALA A 82 -5.34 6.50 2.19
N GLN A 83 -5.31 6.08 3.46
CA GLN A 83 -6.41 6.24 4.41
C GLN A 83 -6.73 7.72 4.68
N GLU A 84 -5.69 8.54 4.92
CA GLU A 84 -5.83 9.97 5.17
C GLU A 84 -6.35 10.71 3.93
N GLN A 85 -5.84 10.40 2.74
CA GLN A 85 -6.32 11.03 1.51
C GLN A 85 -7.76 10.64 1.18
N MET A 86 -8.14 9.37 1.30
CA MET A 86 -9.53 8.96 1.10
C MET A 86 -10.47 9.69 2.08
N LYS A 87 -10.06 9.81 3.35
CA LYS A 87 -10.82 10.60 4.35
C LYS A 87 -10.93 12.07 3.94
N ARG A 88 -9.84 12.71 3.52
CA ARG A 88 -9.83 14.11 3.09
C ARG A 88 -10.73 14.34 1.88
N ILE A 89 -10.68 13.46 0.87
CA ILE A 89 -11.55 13.52 -0.31
C ILE A 89 -13.03 13.44 0.10
N ILE A 90 -13.40 12.47 0.93
CA ILE A 90 -14.78 12.30 1.42
C ILE A 90 -15.26 13.53 2.20
N LEU A 91 -14.39 14.15 2.98
CA LEU A 91 -14.71 15.32 3.80
C LEU A 91 -14.57 16.65 3.04
N GLY A 92 -14.18 16.64 1.75
CA GLY A 92 -13.95 17.86 0.97
C GLY A 92 -12.79 18.71 1.51
N MET A 93 -11.79 18.09 2.14
CA MET A 93 -10.61 18.75 2.70
C MET A 93 -9.49 18.87 1.68
N GLU A 94 -8.55 19.76 1.93
CA GLU A 94 -7.31 19.87 1.17
C GLU A 94 -6.48 18.57 1.26
N LEU A 95 -5.99 18.15 0.09
CA LEU A 95 -5.19 16.94 -0.10
C LEU A 95 -3.69 17.26 0.04
N GLU A 96 -2.93 16.30 0.55
CA GLU A 96 -1.47 16.50 0.74
C GLU A 96 -0.66 16.49 -0.57
N GLY A 97 -1.20 15.94 -1.67
CA GLY A 97 -0.64 16.12 -3.00
C GLY A 97 0.55 15.23 -3.38
N GLN A 98 0.93 14.23 -2.58
CA GLN A 98 2.02 13.30 -2.94
C GLN A 98 1.63 12.32 -4.06
N CYS A 99 0.32 12.15 -4.31
CA CYS A 99 -0.22 11.28 -5.35
C CYS A 99 -1.27 12.02 -6.19
N LYS A 100 -0.94 13.23 -6.64
CA LYS A 100 -1.88 14.20 -7.23
C LYS A 100 -2.85 13.60 -8.26
N LYS A 101 -2.36 12.86 -9.27
CA LYS A 101 -3.24 12.29 -10.31
C LYS A 101 -4.20 11.24 -9.76
N LEU A 102 -3.74 10.37 -8.86
CA LEU A 102 -4.57 9.37 -8.20
C LEU A 102 -5.62 10.04 -7.31
N GLU A 103 -5.22 11.05 -6.55
CA GLU A 103 -6.07 11.86 -5.69
C GLU A 103 -7.17 12.60 -6.45
N GLU A 104 -6.81 13.28 -7.54
CA GLU A 104 -7.76 13.96 -8.43
C GLU A 104 -8.74 12.96 -9.04
N CYS A 105 -8.25 11.83 -9.54
CA CYS A 105 -9.10 10.77 -10.08
C CYS A 105 -10.04 10.18 -9.01
N ALA A 106 -9.54 9.94 -7.80
CA ALA A 106 -10.33 9.46 -6.68
C ALA A 106 -11.42 10.47 -6.26
N GLY A 107 -11.14 11.77 -6.36
CA GLY A 107 -12.14 12.82 -6.21
C GLY A 107 -13.33 12.63 -7.16
N THR A 108 -13.08 12.29 -8.43
CA THR A 108 -14.16 12.01 -9.39
C THR A 108 -14.96 10.75 -9.03
N CYS A 109 -14.29 9.69 -8.55
CA CYS A 109 -14.98 8.47 -8.12
C CYS A 109 -15.93 8.70 -6.95
N ILE A 110 -15.58 9.61 -6.04
CA ILE A 110 -16.40 9.99 -4.89
C ILE A 110 -17.54 10.93 -5.31
N ALA A 111 -17.26 11.91 -6.17
CA ALA A 111 -18.26 12.86 -6.68
C ALA A 111 -19.37 12.19 -7.50
N ASP A 112 -19.04 11.12 -8.23
CA ASP A 112 -20.00 10.33 -9.01
C ASP A 112 -21.04 9.58 -8.15
N GLY A 113 -20.90 9.59 -6.81
CA GLY A 113 -21.85 8.94 -5.91
C GLY A 113 -21.89 7.43 -6.05
N LEU A 114 -20.78 6.81 -6.48
CA LEU A 114 -20.70 5.38 -6.71
C LEU A 114 -20.98 4.59 -5.41
N LYS A 115 -21.67 3.45 -5.56
CA LYS A 115 -21.93 2.53 -4.43
C LYS A 115 -20.65 2.04 -3.75
N ASP A 116 -19.59 1.86 -4.54
CA ASP A 116 -18.26 1.50 -4.06
C ASP A 116 -17.20 2.39 -4.75
N PRO A 117 -16.89 3.55 -4.16
CA PRO A 117 -15.89 4.44 -4.74
C PRO A 117 -14.48 3.85 -4.66
N PHE A 118 -14.21 2.95 -3.71
CA PHE A 118 -12.90 2.30 -3.59
C PHE A 118 -12.64 1.37 -4.78
N LYS A 119 -13.67 0.68 -5.29
CA LYS A 119 -13.53 -0.12 -6.52
C LYS A 119 -13.21 0.74 -7.74
N CYS A 120 -13.78 1.94 -7.83
CA CYS A 120 -13.42 2.91 -8.88
C CYS A 120 -11.95 3.33 -8.80
N VAL A 121 -11.44 3.57 -7.58
CA VAL A 121 -10.06 4.01 -7.34
C VAL A 121 -9.05 2.90 -7.58
N PHE A 122 -9.23 1.73 -6.96
CA PHE A 122 -8.18 0.72 -6.86
C PHE A 122 -8.29 -0.41 -7.90
N HIS A 123 -9.41 -0.53 -8.61
CA HIS A 123 -9.59 -1.57 -9.63
C HIS A 123 -9.92 -1.01 -11.03
N ALA A 124 -10.84 -0.05 -11.10
CA ALA A 124 -11.29 0.50 -12.37
C ALA A 124 -10.52 1.79 -12.72
N ARG A 125 -11.22 2.92 -12.83
CA ARG A 125 -10.80 4.19 -13.44
C ARG A 125 -9.41 4.70 -13.04
N CYS A 126 -9.02 4.59 -11.77
CA CYS A 126 -7.78 5.21 -11.27
C CYS A 126 -6.65 4.23 -11.02
N ALA A 127 -6.86 2.92 -11.25
CA ALA A 127 -5.96 1.88 -10.81
C ALA A 127 -4.56 1.98 -11.45
N ASN A 128 -4.47 2.52 -12.67
CA ASN A 128 -3.18 2.75 -13.34
C ASN A 128 -2.27 3.71 -12.56
N TYR A 129 -2.81 4.80 -12.00
CA TYR A 129 -2.04 5.77 -11.21
C TYR A 129 -1.51 5.18 -9.90
N CYS A 130 -2.07 4.06 -9.44
CA CYS A 130 -1.55 3.30 -8.31
C CYS A 130 -0.49 2.28 -8.73
N LEU A 131 -0.66 1.62 -9.89
CA LEU A 131 0.16 0.48 -10.30
C LEU A 131 1.37 0.84 -11.18
N ASP A 132 1.47 2.07 -11.67
CA ASP A 132 2.58 2.51 -12.53
C ASP A 132 3.90 2.77 -11.76
N ASN A 133 3.87 2.80 -10.43
CA ASN A 133 4.99 3.16 -9.56
C ASN A 133 5.60 4.55 -9.84
N ILE A 134 4.88 5.42 -10.56
CA ILE A 134 5.32 6.76 -10.95
C ILE A 134 4.37 7.78 -10.34
N ASP A 135 3.07 7.67 -10.63
CA ASP A 135 2.07 8.65 -10.24
C ASP A 135 1.71 8.56 -8.74
N CYS A 136 1.85 7.37 -8.14
CA CYS A 136 1.71 7.21 -6.69
C CYS A 136 2.55 6.06 -6.10
N PRO A 137 3.83 6.30 -5.75
CA PRO A 137 4.69 5.28 -5.13
C PRO A 137 4.15 4.73 -3.80
N LYS A 138 3.40 5.54 -3.04
CA LYS A 138 2.76 5.13 -1.78
C LYS A 138 1.69 4.07 -2.04
N CYS A 139 0.82 4.29 -3.02
CA CYS A 139 -0.21 3.30 -3.38
C CYS A 139 0.43 2.02 -3.94
N TYR A 140 1.44 2.17 -4.82
CA TYR A 140 2.18 1.04 -5.36
C TYR A 140 2.79 0.16 -4.26
N ASP A 141 3.47 0.76 -3.28
CA ASP A 141 4.09 0.04 -2.16
C ASP A 141 3.03 -0.66 -1.27
N MET A 142 1.90 0.00 -1.01
CA MET A 142 0.79 -0.62 -0.27
C MET A 142 0.29 -1.87 -0.98
N VAL A 143 -0.09 -1.77 -2.26
CA VAL A 143 -0.61 -2.90 -3.04
C VAL A 143 0.46 -3.99 -3.16
N LYS A 144 1.72 -3.63 -3.42
CA LYS A 144 2.84 -4.57 -3.51
C LYS A 144 3.00 -5.43 -2.27
N ARG A 145 2.89 -4.82 -1.08
CA ARG A 145 3.05 -5.52 0.20
C ARG A 145 1.92 -6.48 0.46
N VAL A 146 0.68 -6.04 0.25
CA VAL A 146 -0.51 -6.88 0.38
C VAL A 146 -0.45 -8.05 -0.62
N PHE A 147 -0.12 -7.77 -1.89
CA PHE A 147 0.07 -8.79 -2.91
C PHE A 147 1.18 -9.78 -2.53
N THR A 148 2.32 -9.31 -2.03
CA THR A 148 3.44 -10.19 -1.65
C THR A 148 3.01 -11.14 -0.54
N GLY A 149 2.25 -10.67 0.45
CA GLY A 149 1.67 -11.54 1.48
C GLY A 149 0.70 -12.57 0.89
N TYR A 150 -0.17 -12.14 -0.03
CA TYR A 150 -1.12 -13.04 -0.71
C TYR A 150 -0.40 -14.12 -1.51
N CYS A 151 0.63 -13.72 -2.25
CA CYS A 151 1.43 -14.58 -3.11
C CYS A 151 2.14 -15.68 -2.31
N VAL A 152 2.70 -15.35 -1.15
CA VAL A 152 3.32 -16.32 -0.25
C VAL A 152 2.27 -17.28 0.32
N ARG A 153 1.16 -16.76 0.84
CA ARG A 153 0.11 -17.58 1.47
C ARG A 153 -0.58 -18.53 0.48
N SER A 154 -0.72 -18.10 -0.76
CA SER A 154 -1.46 -18.84 -1.81
C SER A 154 -0.56 -19.66 -2.73
N ASN A 155 0.72 -19.83 -2.34
CA ASN A 155 1.72 -20.59 -3.09
C ASN A 155 1.87 -20.22 -4.57
N PHE A 156 1.80 -18.92 -4.88
CA PHE A 156 1.92 -18.43 -6.26
C PHE A 156 3.30 -18.70 -6.86
N MET A 157 4.36 -18.73 -6.04
CA MET A 157 5.72 -18.97 -6.52
C MET A 157 5.85 -20.34 -7.19
N ASP A 158 5.22 -21.37 -6.63
CA ASP A 158 5.22 -22.71 -7.21
C ASP A 158 4.34 -22.79 -8.45
N HIS A 159 3.23 -22.06 -8.48
CA HIS A 159 2.29 -22.10 -9.60
C HIS A 159 2.81 -21.33 -10.82
N TYR A 160 3.22 -20.07 -10.63
CA TYR A 160 3.67 -19.17 -11.70
C TYR A 160 5.19 -19.19 -11.92
N LYS A 161 5.93 -20.03 -11.16
CA LYS A 161 7.38 -20.23 -11.29
C LYS A 161 8.21 -18.93 -11.21
N THR A 162 7.73 -17.96 -10.43
CA THR A 162 8.31 -16.61 -10.33
C THR A 162 8.26 -16.12 -8.89
N LYS A 163 9.27 -15.37 -8.43
CA LYS A 163 9.26 -14.81 -7.07
C LYS A 163 8.17 -13.75 -6.91
N CYS A 164 7.53 -13.66 -5.75
CA CYS A 164 6.39 -12.77 -5.53
C CYS A 164 6.64 -11.29 -5.90
N ARG A 165 7.81 -10.74 -5.59
CA ARG A 165 8.13 -9.34 -5.91
C ARG A 165 8.31 -9.11 -7.41
N GLU A 166 8.95 -10.06 -8.09
CA GLU A 166 9.14 -10.03 -9.54
C GLU A 166 7.80 -10.20 -10.25
N LEU A 167 6.98 -11.16 -9.79
CA LEU A 167 5.64 -11.40 -10.29
C LEU A 167 4.77 -10.15 -10.17
N PHE A 168 4.73 -9.50 -9.00
CA PHE A 168 3.99 -8.25 -8.84
C PHE A 168 4.42 -7.18 -9.85
N THR A 169 5.73 -7.01 -10.03
CA THR A 169 6.29 -5.96 -10.91
C THR A 169 5.95 -6.24 -12.38
N GLN A 170 5.97 -7.51 -12.80
CA GLN A 170 5.53 -7.90 -14.15
C GLN A 170 4.05 -7.60 -14.34
N LEU A 171 3.22 -8.06 -13.40
CA LEU A 171 1.77 -7.89 -13.45
C LEU A 171 1.35 -6.42 -13.44
N SER A 172 1.97 -5.58 -12.61
CA SER A 172 1.67 -4.15 -12.55
C SER A 172 2.02 -3.45 -13.86
N ASN A 173 3.18 -3.76 -14.45
CA ASN A 173 3.60 -3.21 -15.73
C ASN A 173 2.64 -3.63 -16.86
N ASP A 174 2.25 -4.90 -16.89
CA ASP A 174 1.34 -5.41 -17.93
C ASP A 174 -0.08 -4.86 -17.77
N PHE A 175 -0.54 -4.68 -16.53
CA PHE A 175 -1.81 -4.00 -16.24
C PHE A 175 -1.79 -2.57 -16.78
N VAL A 176 -0.78 -1.76 -16.44
CA VAL A 176 -0.69 -0.36 -16.87
C VAL A 176 -0.59 -0.23 -18.39
N LYS A 177 0.19 -1.09 -19.05
CA LYS A 177 0.31 -1.11 -20.52
C LYS A 177 -1.02 -1.37 -21.23
N ASN A 178 -1.92 -2.15 -20.61
CA ASN A 178 -3.18 -2.55 -21.22
C ASN A 178 -4.39 -1.80 -20.66
N PHE A 179 -4.20 -0.97 -19.63
CA PHE A 179 -5.27 -0.26 -18.93
C PHE A 179 -6.15 0.59 -19.87
N ASN A 180 -5.52 1.35 -20.78
CA ASN A 180 -6.22 2.20 -21.74
C ASN A 180 -6.83 1.45 -22.94
N LYS A 181 -6.60 0.14 -23.07
CA LYS A 181 -7.18 -0.68 -24.16
C LYS A 181 -8.51 -1.32 -23.76
N THR A 182 -8.86 -1.25 -22.47
CA THR A 182 -9.94 -2.03 -21.87
C THR A 182 -11.01 -1.17 -21.19
N ASN A 183 -10.75 0.14 -21.09
CA ASN A 183 -11.69 1.19 -20.64
C ASN A 183 -12.06 2.07 -21.83
#